data_AF-A0A914FXK2-F1
#
_entry.id   AF-A0A914FXK2-F1
#
_cell.length_a   1.000
_cell.length_b   1.000
_cell.length_c   1.000
_cell.angle_alpha   90.00
_cell.angle_beta   90.00
_cell.angle_gamma   90.00
#
_symmetry.space_group_name_H-M   'P 1'
#
loop_
_entity.id
_entity.type
_entity.pdbx_description
1 polymer ?
#
loop_
_entity_poly.entity_id
_entity_poly.type
_entity_poly.pdbx_seq_one_letter_code
_entity_poly.pdbx_strand_id
1 'polypeptide(L)' 'MIEITVNDRLGKKVRVKCNPSDTIGDLKKLIAAQTGT' A
#
# COMPACT_ATOMS: atom_id res chain seq x y z
N MET A 1 7.34 -10.69 5.71
CA MET A 1 6.58 -9.92 4.71
C MET A 1 5.11 -10.05 5.04
N ILE A 2 4.43 -8.93 5.25
CA ILE A 2 3.01 -8.86 5.58
C ILE A 2 2.24 -8.35 4.37
N GLU A 3 0.97 -8.72 4.29
CA GLU A 3 0.06 -8.26 3.25
C GLU A 3 -1.02 -7.41 3.88
N ILE A 4 -1.18 -6.17 3.41
CA ILE A 4 -2.20 -5.25 3.87
C ILE A 4 -3.19 -4.95 2.74
N THR A 5 -4.45 -4.68 3.09
CA THR A 5 -5.46 -4.24 2.14
C THR A 5 -5.70 -2.75 2.28
N VAL A 6 -5.56 -2.02 1.17
CA VAL A 6 -5.77 -0.57 1.07
C VAL A 6 -7.02 -0.32 0.24
N ASN A 7 -7.93 0.50 0.76
CA ASN A 7 -9.13 0.92 0.04
C ASN A 7 -8.93 2.34 -0.48
N ASP A 8 -9.18 2.56 -1.76
CA ASP A 8 -9.20 3.89 -2.36
C ASP A 8 -10.58 4.54 -2.23
N ARG A 9 -10.67 5.85 -2.47
CA ARG A 9 -11.89 6.68 -2.43
C ARG A 9 -13.01 6.13 -3.31
N LEU A 10 -12.68 5.47 -4.42
CA LEU A 10 -13.64 4.86 -5.34
C LEU A 10 -14.06 3.43 -4.93
N GLY A 11 -13.62 2.95 -3.76
CA GLY A 11 -13.94 1.60 -3.27
C GLY A 11 -13.06 0.49 -3.86
N LYS A 12 -12.07 0.82 -4.69
CA LYS A 12 -11.08 -0.13 -5.21
C LYS A 12 -10.24 -0.65 -4.03
N LYS A 13 -10.11 -1.97 -3.93
CA LYS A 13 -9.26 -2.63 -2.93
C LYS A 13 -7.97 -3.09 -3.58
N VAL A 14 -6.83 -2.69 -3.02
CA VAL A 14 -5.49 -3.08 -3.47
C VAL A 14 -4.80 -3.81 -2.33
N ARG A 15 -4.16 -4.93 -2.65
CA ARG A 15 -3.33 -5.67 -1.69
C ARG A 15 -1.87 -5.32 -1.91
N VAL A 16 -1.23 -4.83 -0.86
CA VAL A 16 0.16 -4.36 -0.88
C VAL A 16 0.98 -5.24 0.06
N LYS A 17 2.11 -5.73 -0.44
CA LYS A 17 3.08 -6.48 0.36
C LYS A 17 4.14 -5.53 0.88
N CYS A 18 4.37 -5.53 2.18
CA CYS A 18 5.41 -4.72 2.82
C CYS A 18 6.14 -5.53 3.90
N ASN A 19 7.23 -4.96 4.41
CA ASN A 19 7.97 -5.50 5.53
C ASN A 19 7.45 -4.88 6.84
N PRO A 20 7.47 -5.62 7.96
CA PRO A 20 7.09 -5.07 9.26
C PRO A 20 7.92 -3.87 9.72
N SER A 21 9.12 -3.70 9.17
CA SER A 21 10.05 -2.61 9.46
C SER A 21 9.84 -1.36 8.59
N ASP A 22 9.01 -1.43 7.54
CA ASP A 22 8.80 -0.31 6.63
C ASP A 22 8.07 0.83 7.36
N THR A 23 8.49 2.07 7.09
CA THR A 23 7.83 3.24 7.67
C THR A 23 6.52 3.54 6.94
N ILE A 24 5.65 4.37 7.54
CA ILE A 24 4.44 4.86 6.87
C ILE A 24 4.78 5.60 5.57
N GLY A 25 5.92 6.28 5.50
CA GLY A 25 6.38 6.97 4.29
C GLY A 25 6.68 5.99 3.16
N ASP A 26 7.35 4.88 3.47
CA ASP A 26 7.67 3.85 2.47
C ASP A 26 6.43 3.07 2.06
N LEU A 27 5.51 2.82 2.99
CA LEU A 27 4.20 2.26 2.69
C LEU A 27 3.44 3.11 1.66
N LYS A 28 3.43 4.44 1.83
CA LYS A 28 2.79 5.36 0.88
C LYS A 28 3.45 5.30 -0.50
N LYS A 29 4.78 5.19 -0.58
CA LYS A 29 5.49 5.02 -1.87
C LYS A 29 5.15 3.69 -2.55
N LEU A 30 5.02 2.60 -1.78
CA LEU A 30 4.62 1.29 -2.31
C LEU A 30 3.19 1.32 -2.85
N ILE A 31 2.27 1.96 -2.12
CA ILE A 31 0.89 2.18 -2.59
C ILE A 31 0.92 2.99 -3.88
N ALA A 32 1.63 4.13 -3.88
CA ALA A 32 1.79 5.02 -5.02
C ALA A 32 2.30 4.29 -6.28
N ALA A 33 3.32 3.44 -6.13
CA ALA A 33 3.87 2.64 -7.22
C ALA A 33 2.86 1.67 -7.84
N GLN A 34 1.87 1.20 -7.07
CA GLN A 34 0.86 0.23 -7.53
C GLN A 34 -0.43 0.92 -8.02
N THR A 35 -0.77 2.10 -7.49
CA THR A 35 -1.99 2.85 -7.84
C THR A 35 -1.77 3.98 -8.84
N GLY A 36 -0.53 4.43 -9.06
CA GLY A 36 -0.18 5.47 -10.04
C GLY A 36 -0.42 6.90 -9.57
N THR A 37 -0.28 7.16 -8.26
CA THR A 37 -0.47 8.46 -7.60
C THR A 37 0.67 8.71 -6.63
#